data_AF-A0A3L7VUW0-F1
#
_entry.id   AF-A0A3L7VUW0-F1
#
_cell.length_a   1.000
_cell.length_b   1.000
_cell.length_c   1.000
_cell.angle_alpha   90.00
_cell.angle_beta   90.00
_cell.angle_gamma   90.00
#
_symmetry.space_group_name_H-M   'P 1'
#
loop_
_entity.id
_entity.type
_entity.pdbx_description
1 polymer ?
#
loop_
_entity_poly.entity_id
_entity_poly.type
_entity_poly.pdbx_seq_one_letter_code
_entity_poly.pdbx_strand_id
1 'polypeptide(L)'
;MIFGRKPKVETPSLQGAPALSQDSARRYADAAEAAGSERLLAIEHATERLGRYLRDHRSVILAAGPLTLAGSIESPELVLEQDGGFTMSSTDVEGVASMDHVSNSEVVELWGAADLYDRIEAALRAAAGLSPRPTGAIVAGLGVAGDDRASV
;
A
#
# COMPACT_ATOMS: atom_id res chain seq x y z
N MET A 1 28.97 -58.37 13.82
CA MET A 1 29.17 -56.92 13.57
C MET A 1 28.93 -56.68 12.08
N ILE A 2 27.82 -56.01 11.73
CA ILE A 2 27.38 -55.82 10.35
C ILE A 2 27.89 -54.47 9.84
N PHE A 3 28.52 -54.48 8.66
CA PHE A 3 28.99 -53.30 7.92
C PHE A 3 27.82 -52.37 7.58
N GLY A 4 27.79 -51.18 8.18
CA GLY A 4 26.83 -50.13 7.84
C GLY A 4 27.19 -49.49 6.50
N ARG A 5 26.39 -49.78 5.46
CA ARG A 5 26.40 -49.06 4.18
C ARG A 5 26.08 -47.58 4.42
N LYS A 6 26.89 -46.66 3.86
CA LYS A 6 26.50 -45.25 3.76
C LYS A 6 25.27 -45.13 2.83
N PRO A 7 24.22 -44.39 3.20
CA PRO A 7 23.14 -44.12 2.27
C PRO A 7 23.66 -43.20 1.18
N LYS A 8 23.49 -43.63 -0.08
CA LYS A 8 23.70 -42.78 -1.25
C LYS A 8 22.57 -41.77 -1.25
N VAL A 9 22.87 -40.51 -0.94
CA VAL A 9 21.94 -39.40 -1.13
C VAL A 9 21.78 -39.25 -2.64
N GLU A 10 20.74 -39.88 -3.18
CA GLU A 10 20.21 -39.51 -4.48
C GLU A 10 19.60 -38.13 -4.30
N THR A 11 20.31 -37.11 -4.78
CA THR A 11 19.71 -35.81 -5.02
C THR A 11 18.54 -36.04 -5.99
N PRO A 12 17.29 -35.74 -5.61
CA PRO A 12 16.22 -35.70 -6.59
C PRO A 12 16.67 -34.71 -7.66
N SER A 13 16.68 -35.17 -8.90
CA SER A 13 16.92 -34.33 -10.07
C SER A 13 16.01 -33.11 -9.90
N LEU A 14 16.59 -31.91 -9.83
CA LEU A 14 15.84 -30.67 -10.00
C LEU A 14 15.09 -30.85 -11.31
N GLN A 15 13.81 -31.18 -11.21
CA GLN A 15 12.91 -31.33 -12.33
C GLN A 15 12.90 -29.95 -12.97
N GLY A 16 13.69 -29.84 -14.05
CA GLY A 16 14.01 -28.58 -14.68
C GLY A 16 12.71 -27.87 -14.97
N ALA A 17 12.63 -26.59 -14.56
CA ALA A 17 11.59 -25.71 -15.03
C ALA A 17 11.44 -25.91 -16.55
N PRO A 18 10.22 -26.00 -17.09
CA PRO A 18 10.03 -26.29 -18.51
C PRO A 18 10.90 -25.33 -19.31
N ALA A 19 11.76 -25.88 -20.18
CA ALA A 19 12.61 -25.08 -21.04
C ALA A 19 11.69 -24.23 -21.93
N LEU A 20 11.54 -22.95 -21.57
CA LEU A 20 10.72 -22.01 -22.31
C LEU A 20 11.30 -21.91 -23.72
N SER A 21 10.45 -22.11 -24.72
CA SER A 21 10.78 -21.76 -26.11
C SER A 21 11.24 -20.30 -26.17
N GLN A 22 12.22 -19.99 -27.01
CA GLN A 22 12.67 -18.62 -27.23
C GLN A 22 11.50 -17.70 -27.65
N ASP A 23 10.53 -18.21 -28.40
CA ASP A 23 9.33 -17.45 -28.79
C ASP A 23 8.40 -17.21 -27.60
N SER A 24 8.26 -18.18 -26.69
CA SER A 24 7.50 -17.99 -25.45
C SER A 24 8.19 -16.99 -24.52
N ALA A 25 9.51 -17.08 -24.39
CA ALA A 25 10.31 -16.14 -23.59
C ALA A 25 10.17 -14.70 -24.10
N ARG A 26 10.19 -14.49 -25.42
CA ARG A 26 9.94 -13.17 -26.04
C ARG A 26 8.55 -12.64 -25.71
N ARG A 27 7.50 -13.44 -25.90
CA ARG A 27 6.12 -13.04 -25.58
C ARG A 27 5.93 -12.68 -24.11
N TYR A 28 6.58 -13.41 -23.20
CA TYR A 28 6.55 -13.07 -21.78
C TYR A 28 7.28 -11.75 -21.47
N ALA A 29 8.40 -11.48 -22.13
CA ALA A 29 9.11 -10.21 -21.99
C ALA A 29 8.25 -9.04 -22.49
N ASP A 30 7.66 -9.15 -23.69
CA ASP A 30 6.78 -8.13 -24.27
C ASP A 30 5.56 -7.85 -23.35
N ALA A 31 4.95 -8.91 -22.80
CA ALA A 31 3.83 -8.76 -21.88
C ALA A 31 4.23 -8.11 -20.54
N ALA A 32 5.41 -8.44 -20.01
CA ALA A 32 5.93 -7.83 -18.80
C ALA A 32 6.25 -6.33 -19.01
N GLU A 33 6.80 -5.97 -20.17
CA GLU A 33 7.08 -4.58 -20.54
C GLU A 33 5.79 -3.76 -20.70
N ALA A 34 4.77 -4.32 -21.35
CA ALA A 34 3.46 -3.70 -21.47
C ALA A 34 2.80 -3.51 -20.08
N ALA A 35 2.80 -4.54 -19.24
CA ALA A 35 2.27 -4.44 -17.88
C ALA A 35 3.04 -3.43 -17.02
N GLY A 36 4.37 -3.35 -17.16
CA GLY A 36 5.19 -2.35 -16.49
C GLY A 36 4.83 -0.93 -16.92
N SER A 37 4.63 -0.72 -18.23
CA SER A 37 4.25 0.58 -18.79
C SER A 37 2.85 1.02 -18.35
N GLU A 38 1.87 0.11 -18.37
CA GLU A 38 0.52 0.36 -17.86
C GLU A 38 0.53 0.71 -16.37
N ARG A 39 1.34 0.00 -15.56
CA ARG A 39 1.53 0.30 -14.14
C ARG A 39 2.08 1.70 -13.92
N LEU A 40 3.10 2.12 -14.67
CA LEU A 40 3.70 3.46 -14.54
C LEU A 40 2.68 4.55 -14.85
N LEU A 41 1.93 4.40 -15.95
CA LEU A 41 0.84 5.34 -16.30
C LEU A 41 -0.25 5.40 -15.22
N ALA A 42 -0.61 4.26 -14.63
CA ALA A 42 -1.57 4.21 -13.53
C ALA A 42 -1.05 4.95 -12.28
N ILE A 43 0.24 4.79 -11.94
CA ILE A 43 0.88 5.50 -10.82
C ILE A 43 0.92 7.00 -11.09
N GLU A 44 1.30 7.43 -12.30
CA GLU A 44 1.30 8.85 -12.69
C GLU A 44 -0.08 9.48 -12.52
N HIS A 45 -1.11 8.86 -13.10
CA HIS A 45 -2.48 9.36 -13.00
C HIS A 45 -2.99 9.39 -11.55
N ALA A 46 -2.68 8.36 -10.75
CA ALA A 46 -3.00 8.33 -9.33
C ALA A 46 -2.28 9.42 -8.54
N THR A 47 -1.00 9.67 -8.84
CA THR A 47 -0.18 10.71 -8.22
C THR A 47 -0.74 12.10 -8.53
N GLU A 48 -1.10 12.38 -9.78
CA GLU A 48 -1.72 13.64 -10.18
C GLU A 48 -3.05 13.87 -9.47
N ARG A 49 -3.88 12.82 -9.41
CA ARG A 49 -5.18 12.85 -8.73
C ARG A 49 -5.02 13.11 -7.23
N LEU A 50 -4.08 12.43 -6.58
CA LEU A 50 -3.77 12.65 -5.16
C LEU A 50 -3.27 14.08 -4.93
N GLY A 51 -2.33 14.56 -5.75
CA GLY A 51 -1.82 15.92 -5.65
C GLY A 51 -2.89 16.98 -5.83
N ARG A 52 -3.85 16.77 -6.74
CA ARG A 52 -5.03 17.64 -6.90
C ARG A 52 -5.91 17.60 -5.66
N TYR A 53 -6.25 16.40 -5.19
CA TYR A 53 -7.07 16.21 -3.99
C TYR A 53 -6.49 16.95 -2.77
N LEU A 54 -5.18 16.80 -2.50
CA LEU A 54 -4.51 17.45 -1.38
C LEU A 54 -4.52 18.98 -1.51
N ARG A 55 -4.33 19.52 -2.73
CA ARG A 55 -4.44 20.96 -2.98
C ARG A 55 -5.85 21.48 -2.75
N ASP A 56 -6.86 20.77 -3.26
CA ASP A 56 -8.27 21.17 -3.15
C ASP A 56 -8.75 21.15 -1.69
N HIS A 57 -8.18 20.27 -0.85
CA HIS A 57 -8.53 20.12 0.56
C HIS A 57 -7.51 20.72 1.53
N ARG A 58 -6.57 21.54 1.03
CA ARG A 58 -5.46 22.08 1.83
C ARG A 58 -5.91 22.81 3.09
N SER A 59 -6.99 23.59 3.02
CA SER A 59 -7.51 24.33 4.18
C SER A 59 -7.97 23.41 5.31
N VAL A 60 -8.55 22.24 4.96
CA VAL A 60 -9.00 21.24 5.92
C VAL A 60 -7.81 20.52 6.55
N ILE A 61 -6.83 20.12 5.73
CA ILE A 61 -5.59 19.47 6.20
C ILE A 61 -4.83 20.40 7.15
N LEU A 62 -4.67 21.68 6.79
CA LEU A 62 -4.05 22.68 7.64
C LEU A 62 -4.75 22.83 8.99
N ALA A 63 -6.09 22.78 9.02
CA ALA A 63 -6.86 22.91 10.25
C ALA A 63 -6.78 21.65 11.13
N ALA A 64 -6.65 20.47 10.53
CA ALA A 64 -6.56 19.20 11.24
C ALA A 64 -5.17 18.95 11.86
N GLY A 65 -4.12 19.59 11.34
CA GLY A 65 -2.73 19.31 11.71
C GLY A 65 -2.17 18.11 10.96
N PRO A 66 -0.96 17.63 11.33
CA PRO A 66 -0.40 16.43 10.74
C PRO A 66 -1.29 15.22 11.01
N LEU A 67 -1.49 14.37 10.00
CA LEU A 67 -2.36 13.22 10.07
C LEU A 67 -1.56 11.93 9.92
N THR A 68 -1.50 11.11 10.98
CA THR A 68 -0.96 9.74 10.88
C THR A 68 -1.95 8.88 10.09
N LEU A 69 -1.55 8.44 8.90
CA LEU A 69 -2.36 7.65 7.96
C LEU A 69 -2.12 6.15 8.08
N ALA A 70 -0.91 5.77 8.45
CA ALA A 70 -0.51 4.41 8.74
C ALA A 70 0.58 4.45 9.81
N GLY A 71 0.80 3.34 10.52
CA GLY A 71 1.81 3.27 11.56
C GLY A 71 1.35 2.39 12.71
N SER A 72 2.27 1.56 13.19
CA SER A 72 2.10 0.81 14.43
C SER A 72 3.47 0.60 15.07
N ILE A 73 3.52 -0.08 16.21
CA ILE A 73 4.80 -0.51 16.81
C ILE A 73 5.60 -1.39 15.83
N GLU A 74 4.94 -2.10 14.91
CA GLU A 74 5.54 -3.05 13.98
C GLU A 74 5.49 -2.59 12.51
N SER A 75 5.01 -1.38 12.22
CA SER A 75 4.81 -0.92 10.84
C SER A 75 5.24 0.54 10.67
N PRO A 76 5.88 0.88 9.54
CA PRO A 76 6.27 2.26 9.27
C PRO A 76 5.11 3.24 9.45
N GLU A 77 5.38 4.32 10.17
CA GLU A 77 4.47 5.44 10.31
C GLU A 77 4.48 6.26 9.02
N LEU A 78 3.31 6.51 8.45
CA LEU A 78 3.11 7.42 7.33
C LEU A 78 2.30 8.61 7.83
N VAL A 79 2.85 9.80 7.70
CA VAL A 79 2.23 11.05 8.13
C VAL A 79 1.98 11.93 6.91
N LEU A 80 0.76 12.47 6.82
CA LEU A 80 0.43 13.58 5.93
C LEU A 80 0.68 14.89 6.68
N GLU A 81 1.67 15.64 6.19
CA GLU A 81 2.09 16.91 6.76
C GLU A 81 1.12 18.04 6.41
N GLN A 82 1.17 19.12 7.20
CA GLN A 82 0.30 20.28 7.02
C GLN A 82 0.49 21.01 5.69
N ASP A 83 1.67 20.89 5.08
CA ASP A 83 1.97 21.46 3.77
C ASP A 83 1.42 20.62 2.61
N GLY A 84 0.87 19.44 2.90
CA GLY A 84 0.40 18.46 1.92
C GLY A 84 1.48 17.49 1.43
N GLY A 85 2.66 17.50 2.04
CA GLY A 85 3.71 16.49 1.84
C GLY A 85 3.51 15.25 2.70
N PHE A 86 4.32 14.23 2.46
CA PHE A 86 4.34 13.01 3.26
C PHE A 86 5.70 12.80 3.91
N THR A 87 5.68 12.29 5.14
CA THR A 87 6.84 11.74 5.81
C THR A 87 6.58 10.30 6.20
N MET A 88 7.60 9.45 6.12
CA MET A 88 7.51 8.04 6.52
C MET A 88 8.64 7.67 7.48
N SER A 89 8.32 6.83 8.46
CA SER A 89 9.32 6.38 9.42
C SER A 89 10.22 5.36 8.74
N SER A 90 11.50 5.68 8.74
CA SER A 90 12.56 4.81 8.25
C SER A 90 13.45 4.44 9.43
N THR A 91 13.86 3.18 9.50
CA THR A 91 14.85 2.73 10.47
C THR A 91 16.16 2.57 9.74
N ASP A 92 17.18 3.32 10.14
CA ASP A 92 18.50 3.19 9.55
C ASP A 92 19.18 1.87 9.96
N VAL A 93 20.37 1.63 9.39
CA VAL A 93 21.16 0.41 9.63
C VAL A 93 21.62 0.28 11.10
N GLU A 94 21.63 1.39 11.84
CA GLU A 94 22.01 1.46 13.26
C GLU A 94 20.79 1.36 14.19
N GLY A 95 19.57 1.25 13.64
CA GLY A 95 18.33 1.12 14.41
C GLY A 95 17.74 2.47 14.85
N VAL A 96 18.22 3.59 14.32
CA VAL A 96 17.70 4.92 14.62
C VAL A 96 16.50 5.21 13.72
N ALA A 97 15.37 5.56 14.34
CA ALA A 97 14.18 5.98 13.63
C ALA A 97 14.33 7.43 13.12
N SER A 98 14.17 7.62 11.81
CA SER A 98 14.10 8.91 11.12
C SER A 98 12.73 9.08 10.48
N MET A 99 12.31 10.33 10.29
CA MET A 99 11.16 10.70 9.47
C MET A 99 11.68 11.25 8.15
N ASP A 100 11.52 10.49 7.08
CA ASP A 100 12.04 10.86 5.76
C ASP A 100 10.90 11.38 4.89
N HIS A 101 11.16 12.41 4.08
CA HIS A 101 10.18 12.90 3.12
C HIS A 101 9.95 11.90 2.00
N VAL A 102 8.68 11.66 1.67
CA VAL A 102 8.26 10.69 0.66
C VAL A 102 7.45 11.39 -0.43
N SER A 103 7.74 11.03 -1.68
CA SER A 103 7.01 11.60 -2.83
C SER A 103 5.60 11.01 -2.96
N ASN A 104 4.66 11.76 -3.52
CA ASN A 104 3.30 11.25 -3.77
C ASN A 104 3.30 9.97 -4.62
N SER A 105 4.24 9.85 -5.58
CA SER A 105 4.38 8.66 -6.43
C SER A 105 4.81 7.44 -5.63
N GLU A 106 5.74 7.61 -4.70
CA GLU A 106 6.22 6.54 -3.83
C GLU A 106 5.13 6.11 -2.83
N VAL A 107 4.38 7.05 -2.27
CA VAL A 107 3.21 6.75 -1.44
C VAL A 107 2.13 6.00 -2.24
N VAL A 108 1.83 6.44 -3.46
CA VAL A 108 0.89 5.73 -4.34
C VAL A 108 1.39 4.33 -4.70
N GLU A 109 2.68 4.16 -4.91
CA GLU A 109 3.28 2.87 -5.25
C GLU A 109 3.22 1.88 -4.08
N LEU A 110 3.37 2.36 -2.85
CA LEU A 110 3.38 1.55 -1.63
C LEU A 110 1.99 1.12 -1.17
N TRP A 111 0.98 2.00 -1.23
CA TRP A 111 -0.37 1.72 -0.70
C TRP A 111 -1.47 1.65 -1.76
N GLY A 112 -1.24 2.18 -2.95
CA GLY A 112 -2.29 2.37 -3.95
C GLY A 112 -3.24 3.52 -3.59
N ALA A 113 -3.80 4.15 -4.62
CA ALA A 113 -4.60 5.36 -4.44
C ALA A 113 -5.87 5.17 -3.59
N ALA A 114 -6.56 4.03 -3.75
CA ALA A 114 -7.82 3.78 -3.05
C ALA A 114 -7.63 3.72 -1.52
N ASP A 115 -6.61 2.97 -1.08
CA ASP A 115 -6.27 2.83 0.35
C ASP A 115 -5.88 4.19 0.96
N LEU A 116 -5.16 5.03 0.21
CA LEU A 116 -4.75 6.36 0.67
C LEU A 116 -5.93 7.29 0.93
N TYR A 117 -6.92 7.34 0.04
CA TYR A 117 -8.10 8.18 0.26
C TYR A 117 -8.91 7.73 1.49
N ASP A 118 -9.06 6.42 1.67
CA ASP A 118 -9.77 5.85 2.82
C ASP A 118 -9.04 6.16 4.14
N ARG A 119 -7.70 6.10 4.14
CA ARG A 119 -6.87 6.49 5.30
C ARG A 119 -6.96 7.97 5.61
N ILE A 120 -6.91 8.84 4.60
CA ILE A 120 -7.05 10.29 4.81
C ILE A 120 -8.44 10.61 5.35
N GLU A 121 -9.50 9.99 4.82
CA GLU A 121 -10.85 10.13 5.40
C GLU A 121 -10.88 9.68 6.85
N ALA A 122 -10.36 8.48 7.15
CA ALA A 122 -10.35 7.93 8.50
C ALA A 122 -9.60 8.85 9.49
N ALA A 123 -8.43 9.36 9.09
CA ALA A 123 -7.63 10.27 9.90
C ALA A 123 -8.33 11.62 10.14
N LEU A 124 -8.94 12.20 9.10
CA LEU A 124 -9.71 13.44 9.23
C LEU A 124 -10.94 13.27 10.14
N ARG A 125 -11.63 12.14 10.05
CA ARG A 125 -12.75 11.82 10.95
C ARG A 125 -12.28 11.67 12.40
N ALA A 126 -11.18 10.95 12.62
CA ALA A 126 -10.59 10.79 13.94
C ALA A 126 -10.18 12.15 14.54
N ALA A 127 -9.55 13.03 13.75
CA ALA A 127 -9.20 14.39 14.16
C ALA A 127 -10.43 15.23 14.53
N ALA A 128 -11.58 14.97 13.89
CA ALA A 128 -12.86 15.60 14.21
C ALA A 128 -13.64 14.91 15.35
N GLY A 129 -13.10 13.86 15.97
CA GLY A 129 -13.79 13.08 17.01
C GLY A 129 -14.96 12.24 16.48
N LEU A 130 -14.99 11.95 15.18
CA LEU A 130 -16.02 11.17 14.52
C LEU A 130 -15.61 9.70 14.39
N SER A 131 -16.59 8.80 14.35
CA SER A 131 -16.34 7.39 14.06
C SER A 131 -15.84 7.19 12.62
N PRO A 132 -14.97 6.18 12.38
CA PRO A 132 -14.62 5.75 11.04
C PRO A 132 -15.87 5.32 10.27
N ARG A 133 -15.91 5.61 8.97
CA ARG A 133 -16.90 4.95 8.10
C ARG A 133 -16.46 3.50 7.88
N PRO A 134 -17.41 2.55 7.78
CA PRO A 134 -17.09 1.21 7.29
C PRO A 134 -16.56 1.33 5.86
N THR A 135 -15.27 1.06 5.69
CA THR A 135 -14.58 1.04 4.39
C THR A 135 -15.26 -0.01 3.50
N GLY A 136 -15.77 0.39 2.33
CA GLY A 136 -16.45 -0.51 1.38
C GLY A 136 -17.93 -0.22 1.09
N ALA A 137 -18.60 0.66 1.86
CA ALA A 137 -20.03 0.94 1.65
C ALA A 137 -20.36 1.82 0.42
N ILE A 138 -19.36 2.36 -0.30
CA ILE A 138 -19.58 3.29 -1.42
C ILE A 138 -19.51 2.58 -2.79
N VAL A 139 -18.98 1.35 -2.88
CA VAL A 139 -18.89 0.60 -4.15
C VAL A 139 -20.06 -0.39 -4.35
N ALA A 140 -20.80 -0.72 -3.30
CA ALA A 140 -22.02 -1.53 -3.40
C ALA A 140 -23.24 -0.71 -2.97
N GLY A 141 -23.80 0.09 -3.90
CA GLY A 141 -25.12 0.66 -3.66
C GLY A 141 -26.18 -0.44 -3.58
N LEU A 142 -26.58 -0.89 -2.38
CA LEU A 142 -27.87 -1.51 -2.02
C LEU A 142 -27.85 -2.04 -0.56
N GLY A 143 -28.76 -1.55 0.30
CA GLY A 143 -29.09 -2.13 1.62
C GLY A 143 -28.02 -1.91 2.71
N VAL A 144 -28.33 -1.49 3.93
CA VAL A 144 -29.34 -2.05 4.83
C VAL A 144 -29.92 -0.93 5.68
N ALA A 145 -31.22 -0.73 5.58
CA ALA A 145 -32.02 -0.12 6.63
C ALA A 145 -32.13 -1.12 7.80
N GLY A 146 -32.00 -0.64 9.02
CA GLY A 146 -32.11 -1.41 10.26
C GLY A 146 -31.25 -0.74 11.33
N ASP A 147 -31.65 0.43 11.83
CA ASP A 147 -32.70 0.63 12.83
C ASP A 147 -32.38 0.00 14.19
N ASP A 148 -32.39 0.90 15.17
CA ASP A 148 -32.45 0.76 16.63
C ASP A 148 -31.42 -0.12 17.38
N ARG A 149 -30.54 0.58 18.12
CA ARG A 149 -30.71 0.66 19.59
C ARG A 149 -29.92 1.82 20.19
N ALA A 150 -30.64 2.92 20.41
CA ALA A 150 -30.37 3.82 21.52
C ALA A 150 -30.71 3.11 22.85
N SER A 151 -29.89 3.39 23.86
CA SER A 151 -30.04 3.19 25.32
C SER A 151 -31.36 2.63 25.88
N VAL A 152 -31.27 1.54 26.67
CA VAL A 152 -31.53 1.48 28.13
C VAL A 152 -30.59 0.42 28.72
#